data_AF-A0A9P8N8G6-F1
#
_entry.id   AF-A0A9P8N8G6-F1
#
_cell.length_a   1.000
_cell.length_b   1.000
_cell.length_c   1.000
_cell.angle_alpha   90.00
_cell.angle_beta   90.00
_cell.angle_gamma   90.00
#
_symmetry.space_group_name_H-M   'P 1'
#
loop_
_entity.id
_entity.type
_entity.pdbx_description
1 polymer ?
#
loop_
_entity_poly.entity_id
_entity_poly.type
_entity_poly.pdbx_seq_one_letter_code
_entity_poly.pdbx_strand_id
1 'polypeptide(L)'
;MFISPFRRVKPAEQLSVDPGETRERQPLGFEYDEHRLLGDQITLTLESGEKPHAGSVPLLSLFGKLSLTYGQICALAGDFYGTDKPISDGNSDSDRCNRFIAAFDTLANNPHDQPQDAGALLDFLQTEVDAVNAAVSQGKDPSEAYANAGFWDPVKLDFKTKDRRPGFPGYLALAAINWDHFGEDARTVYNVGHAAAIKHAATTGDLLRAYALNAFADHFLEDCFSAGHLRTPRRPLHGLAHARDLCAKYMHDEDCALGIDVQSQEGQKWTVFGDKRLLDKINHDNLVRVSTAVQTSADEVYQAWSTKKEIPAADFKVWDQAPTVESARGPQTLAPLFTFPASSELADVKRRSTLKNRREWKFDKNWLTAVTVAKIAASGYWKYPMSMDP
;
A
#
# COMPACT_ATOMS: atom_id res chain seq x y z
N MET A 1 6.61 27.12 7.60
CA MET A 1 7.86 26.83 8.32
C MET A 1 7.88 25.32 8.52
N PHE A 2 8.55 24.58 7.63
CA PHE A 2 8.60 23.11 7.69
C PHE A 2 9.38 22.70 8.94
N ILE A 3 8.68 22.21 9.95
CA ILE A 3 9.27 21.54 11.09
C ILE A 3 9.60 20.13 10.60
N SER A 4 10.88 19.76 10.58
CA SER A 4 11.30 18.39 10.32
C SER A 4 10.60 17.45 11.32
N PRO A 5 9.92 16.38 10.88
CA PRO A 5 9.27 15.43 11.78
C PRO A 5 10.27 14.67 12.69
N PHE A 6 11.58 14.83 12.46
CA PHE A 6 12.65 14.08 13.13
C PHE A 6 13.25 14.79 14.35
N ARG A 7 12.44 15.18 15.34
CA ARG A 7 12.98 15.69 16.62
C ARG A 7 13.48 14.53 17.50
N ARG A 8 14.81 14.39 17.50
CA ARG A 8 15.69 13.38 18.13
C ARG A 8 15.41 12.98 19.58
N VAL A 9 15.71 11.70 19.87
CA VAL A 9 16.49 11.28 21.06
C VAL A 9 17.81 10.63 20.55
N LYS A 10 18.95 10.92 21.18
CA LYS A 10 20.31 10.39 20.89
C LYS A 10 21.09 10.28 22.22
N PRO A 11 22.24 9.57 22.30
CA PRO A 11 22.71 8.36 21.58
C PRO A 11 23.50 7.34 22.46
N ALA A 12 23.88 6.18 21.90
CA ALA A 12 25.19 5.54 22.14
C ALA A 12 25.60 4.62 20.97
N GLU A 13 26.90 4.64 20.63
CA GLU A 13 27.61 4.03 19.48
C GLU A 13 27.84 2.51 19.56
N GLN A 14 27.94 1.81 18.41
CA GLN A 14 29.22 1.26 17.88
C GLN A 14 29.09 0.59 16.49
N LEU A 15 30.19 0.67 15.72
CA LEU A 15 30.43 0.29 14.32
C LEU A 15 30.74 -1.20 14.11
N SER A 16 30.43 -1.75 12.93
CA SER A 16 31.41 -2.36 11.98
C SER A 16 30.74 -2.93 10.72
N VAL A 17 31.41 -2.80 9.57
CA VAL A 17 31.01 -3.30 8.24
C VAL A 17 32.02 -4.37 7.80
N ASP A 18 31.59 -5.46 7.16
CA ASP A 18 32.40 -6.19 6.16
C ASP A 18 31.51 -7.01 5.19
N PRO A 19 31.92 -7.24 3.93
CA PRO A 19 31.05 -7.55 2.81
C PRO A 19 31.00 -9.05 2.47
N GLY A 20 29.83 -9.48 2.05
CA GLY A 20 29.63 -10.79 1.43
C GLY A 20 28.34 -10.78 0.64
N GLU A 21 28.42 -10.38 -0.63
CA GLU A 21 27.30 -10.42 -1.58
C GLU A 21 26.74 -11.85 -1.68
N THR A 22 25.61 -12.10 -1.04
CA THR A 22 24.70 -13.17 -1.43
C THR A 22 23.58 -12.57 -2.27
N ARG A 23 23.39 -13.12 -3.48
CA ARG A 23 22.35 -12.73 -4.43
C ARG A 23 20.98 -12.76 -3.75
N GLU A 24 20.43 -11.60 -3.43
CA GLU A 24 19.11 -11.47 -2.82
C GLU A 24 18.01 -11.70 -3.86
N ARG A 25 17.07 -12.58 -3.52
CA ARG A 25 15.76 -12.63 -4.17
C ARG A 25 15.02 -11.38 -3.73
N GLN A 26 14.64 -10.51 -4.69
CA GLN A 26 13.73 -9.37 -4.47
C GLN A 26 12.51 -9.83 -3.67
N PRO A 27 12.43 -9.47 -2.39
CA PRO A 27 11.46 -10.05 -1.48
C PRO A 27 10.13 -9.24 -1.61
N LEU A 28 8.96 -9.85 -1.33
CA LEU A 28 7.62 -9.25 -1.46
C LEU A 28 7.35 -8.19 -0.37
N GLY A 29 8.02 -7.04 -0.41
CA GLY A 29 7.90 -5.97 0.59
C GLY A 29 6.54 -5.29 0.61
N PHE A 30 5.99 -5.07 1.80
CA PHE A 30 4.93 -4.09 2.08
C PHE A 30 5.59 -2.87 2.75
N GLU A 31 5.20 -1.66 2.38
CA GLU A 31 5.90 -0.42 2.72
C GLU A 31 5.30 0.24 3.98
N TYR A 32 5.49 -0.42 5.13
CA TYR A 32 4.91 0.00 6.41
C TYR A 32 5.23 1.47 6.76
N ASP A 33 6.47 1.92 6.56
CA ASP A 33 6.86 3.29 6.92
C ASP A 33 6.15 4.33 6.04
N GLU A 34 5.94 4.04 4.75
CA GLU A 34 5.27 4.94 3.81
C GLU A 34 3.79 5.12 4.19
N HIS A 35 3.05 4.04 4.39
CA HIS A 35 1.65 4.08 4.83
C HIS A 35 1.50 4.74 6.20
N ARG A 36 2.39 4.41 7.14
CA ARG A 36 2.36 5.02 8.48
C ARG A 36 2.57 6.52 8.41
N LEU A 37 3.56 6.96 7.63
CA LEU A 37 3.85 8.37 7.46
C LEU A 37 2.67 9.12 6.84
N LEU A 38 2.05 8.57 5.79
CA LEU A 38 0.89 9.18 5.13
C LEU A 38 -0.29 9.37 6.08
N GLY A 39 -0.61 8.35 6.88
CA GLY A 39 -1.70 8.43 7.85
C GLY A 39 -1.37 9.29 9.08
N ASP A 40 -0.15 9.24 9.63
CA ASP A 40 0.18 9.96 10.88
C ASP A 40 0.36 11.48 10.68
N GLN A 41 0.70 11.93 9.46
CA GLN A 41 0.95 13.35 9.19
C GLN A 41 -0.31 14.20 9.03
N ILE A 42 -1.47 13.59 8.73
CA ILE A 42 -2.72 14.33 8.56
C ILE A 42 -3.18 14.95 9.88
N THR A 43 -4.10 15.90 9.79
CA THR A 43 -4.72 16.56 10.94
C THR A 43 -6.13 16.03 11.13
N LEU A 44 -6.44 15.51 12.32
CA LEU A 44 -7.81 15.07 12.64
C LEU A 44 -8.56 16.19 13.35
N THR A 45 -9.82 16.42 13.01
CA THR A 45 -10.68 17.26 13.85
C THR A 45 -11.38 16.38 14.89
N LEU A 46 -11.18 16.66 16.17
CA LEU A 46 -11.79 15.93 17.27
C LEU A 46 -13.15 16.52 17.66
N GLU A 47 -13.93 15.79 18.46
CA GLU A 47 -15.22 16.27 19.01
C GLU A 47 -15.08 17.58 19.79
N SER A 48 -13.94 17.79 20.46
CA SER A 48 -13.61 19.04 21.16
C SER A 48 -13.37 20.24 20.22
N GLY A 49 -13.25 20.00 18.92
CA GLY A 49 -12.79 20.98 17.92
C GLY A 49 -11.27 21.13 17.84
N GLU A 50 -10.51 20.42 18.68
CA GLU A 50 -9.05 20.35 18.57
C GLU A 50 -8.64 19.68 17.26
N LYS A 51 -7.47 20.11 16.75
CA LYS A 51 -6.92 19.66 15.48
C LYS A 51 -5.49 19.12 15.62
N PRO A 52 -5.28 18.02 16.37
CA PRO A 52 -3.96 17.40 16.50
C PRO A 52 -3.55 16.66 15.23
N HIS A 53 -2.25 16.40 15.09
CA HIS A 53 -1.75 15.42 14.12
C HIS A 53 -2.26 14.02 14.48
N ALA A 54 -2.67 13.25 13.47
CA ALA A 54 -3.23 11.92 13.63
C ALA A 54 -2.28 10.94 14.33
N GLY A 55 -0.97 11.09 14.12
CA GLY A 55 0.07 10.32 14.83
C GLY A 55 0.18 10.58 16.34
N SER A 56 -0.56 11.55 16.87
CA SER A 56 -0.64 11.83 18.32
C SER A 56 -1.97 11.41 18.95
N VAL A 57 -2.91 10.91 18.15
CA VAL A 57 -4.25 10.53 18.61
C VAL A 57 -4.36 9.01 18.71
N PRO A 58 -4.63 8.45 19.90
CA PRO A 58 -4.93 7.03 20.03
C PRO A 58 -6.36 6.76 19.52
N LEU A 59 -6.49 6.15 18.34
CA LEU A 59 -7.78 5.89 17.71
C LEU A 59 -8.38 4.55 18.13
N LEU A 60 -7.54 3.53 18.24
CA LEU A 60 -7.96 2.17 18.52
C LEU A 60 -7.18 1.62 19.71
N SER A 61 -7.87 1.40 20.82
CA SER A 61 -7.30 0.74 22.00
C SER A 61 -7.56 -0.76 21.95
N LEU A 62 -6.52 -1.53 21.63
CA LEU A 62 -6.56 -2.99 21.62
C LEU A 62 -6.52 -3.50 23.06
N PHE A 63 -7.71 -3.80 23.58
CA PHE A 63 -7.93 -4.40 24.91
C PHE A 63 -7.25 -3.63 26.06
N GLY A 64 -7.14 -2.31 25.94
CA GLY A 64 -6.58 -1.41 26.95
C GLY A 64 -5.06 -1.49 27.13
N LYS A 65 -4.33 -2.19 26.26
CA LYS A 65 -2.88 -2.43 26.41
C LYS A 65 -2.03 -1.83 25.30
N LEU A 66 -2.59 -1.69 24.10
CA LEU A 66 -1.90 -1.10 22.95
C LEU A 66 -2.86 -0.14 22.27
N SER A 67 -2.43 1.11 22.07
CA SER A 67 -3.18 2.10 21.32
C SER A 67 -2.53 2.33 19.97
N LEU A 68 -3.34 2.30 18.92
CA LEU A 68 -2.89 2.53 17.55
C LEU A 68 -3.30 3.93 17.07
N THR A 69 -2.37 4.58 16.38
CA THR A 69 -2.61 5.84 15.65
C THR A 69 -3.24 5.57 14.28
N TYR A 70 -3.60 6.63 13.57
CA TYR A 70 -4.12 6.54 12.20
C TYR A 70 -3.12 5.84 11.26
N GLY A 71 -1.88 6.33 11.20
CA GLY A 71 -0.85 5.76 10.33
C GLY A 71 -0.51 4.33 10.68
N GLN A 72 -0.48 3.96 11.96
CA GLN A 72 -0.26 2.56 12.36
C GLN A 72 -1.39 1.65 11.87
N ILE A 73 -2.63 2.13 11.80
CA ILE A 73 -3.74 1.35 11.24
C ILE A 73 -3.58 1.25 9.71
N CYS A 74 -3.28 2.36 9.01
CA CYS A 74 -3.00 2.34 7.57
C CYS A 74 -1.93 1.30 7.21
N ALA A 75 -0.82 1.30 7.95
CA ALA A 75 0.33 0.45 7.66
C ALA A 75 0.14 -1.02 8.04
N LEU A 76 -0.91 -1.35 8.79
CA LEU A 76 -1.25 -2.72 9.19
C LEU A 76 -2.37 -3.33 8.33
N ALA A 77 -3.27 -2.49 7.81
CA ALA A 77 -4.42 -2.91 7.01
C ALA A 77 -4.01 -3.55 5.68
N GLY A 78 -4.75 -4.58 5.24
CA GLY A 78 -4.54 -5.26 3.95
C GLY A 78 -3.31 -6.19 3.92
N ASP A 79 -2.16 -5.64 4.28
CA ASP A 79 -0.84 -6.27 4.24
C ASP A 79 -0.62 -7.28 5.37
N PHE A 80 -0.98 -6.89 6.58
CA PHE A 80 -0.79 -7.71 7.79
C PHE A 80 -2.10 -8.13 8.42
N TYR A 81 -3.19 -7.41 8.16
CA TYR A 81 -4.51 -7.65 8.72
C TYR A 81 -5.57 -7.72 7.62
N GLY A 82 -6.23 -8.87 7.54
CA GLY A 82 -7.17 -9.20 6.49
C GLY A 82 -7.76 -10.59 6.69
N THR A 83 -8.61 -11.03 5.76
CA THR A 83 -9.20 -12.38 5.78
C THR A 83 -8.81 -13.18 4.54
N ASP A 84 -9.17 -14.46 4.50
CA ASP A 84 -9.06 -15.31 3.30
C ASP A 84 -10.11 -14.99 2.21
N LYS A 85 -10.93 -13.96 2.43
CA LYS A 85 -11.97 -13.48 1.53
C LYS A 85 -11.66 -12.05 1.10
N PRO A 86 -11.07 -11.87 -0.09
CA PRO A 86 -10.87 -10.54 -0.66
C PRO A 86 -12.19 -9.75 -0.67
N ILE A 87 -12.09 -8.48 -0.33
CA ILE A 87 -13.20 -7.57 -0.10
C ILE A 87 -13.85 -7.24 -1.45
N SER A 88 -13.05 -6.99 -2.50
CA SER A 88 -13.53 -6.69 -3.86
C SER A 88 -14.41 -7.79 -4.45
N ASP A 89 -14.18 -9.05 -4.08
CA ASP A 89 -14.91 -10.24 -4.54
C ASP A 89 -16.32 -10.38 -3.96
N GLY A 90 -16.75 -9.46 -3.08
CA GLY A 90 -18.11 -9.48 -2.56
C GLY A 90 -19.16 -9.33 -3.68
N ASN A 91 -20.20 -10.17 -3.65
CA ASN A 91 -21.23 -10.22 -4.70
C ASN A 91 -22.26 -9.09 -4.63
N SER A 92 -22.18 -8.23 -3.60
CA SER A 92 -23.03 -7.06 -3.39
C SER A 92 -22.32 -6.08 -2.45
N ASP A 93 -22.77 -4.83 -2.40
CA ASP A 93 -22.18 -3.83 -1.50
C ASP A 93 -22.26 -4.24 -0.02
N SER A 94 -23.32 -4.95 0.36
CA SER A 94 -23.48 -5.52 1.71
C SER A 94 -22.46 -6.62 2.00
N ASP A 95 -22.22 -7.54 1.04
CA ASP A 95 -21.20 -8.59 1.17
C ASP A 95 -19.79 -7.97 1.28
N ARG A 96 -19.47 -6.99 0.42
CA ARG A 96 -18.18 -6.27 0.49
C ARG A 96 -18.00 -5.56 1.83
N CYS A 97 -19.03 -4.86 2.31
CA CYS A 97 -18.99 -4.21 3.62
C CYS A 97 -18.76 -5.22 4.76
N ASN A 98 -19.46 -6.36 4.74
CA ASN A 98 -19.25 -7.42 5.73
C ASN A 98 -17.82 -7.98 5.70
N ARG A 99 -17.22 -8.14 4.50
CA ARG A 99 -15.83 -8.58 4.36
C ARG A 99 -14.84 -7.54 4.86
N PHE A 100 -15.06 -6.26 4.55
CA PHE A 100 -14.24 -5.16 5.07
C PHE A 100 -14.27 -5.12 6.60
N ILE A 101 -15.46 -5.20 7.21
CA ILE A 101 -15.59 -5.23 8.68
C ILE A 101 -14.93 -6.48 9.26
N ALA A 102 -15.07 -7.64 8.62
CA ALA A 102 -14.40 -8.86 9.08
C ALA A 102 -12.87 -8.73 9.03
N ALA A 103 -12.32 -8.10 7.98
CA ALA A 103 -10.89 -7.80 7.86
C ALA A 103 -10.44 -6.82 8.95
N PHE A 104 -11.15 -5.70 9.14
CA PHE A 104 -10.87 -4.75 10.21
C PHE A 104 -10.91 -5.39 11.60
N ASP A 105 -11.87 -6.28 11.86
CA ASP A 105 -12.03 -6.96 13.14
C ASP A 105 -10.91 -7.97 13.43
N THR A 106 -10.13 -8.42 12.43
CA THR A 106 -8.90 -9.18 12.70
C THR A 106 -7.87 -8.37 13.49
N LEU A 107 -7.88 -7.04 13.33
CA LEU A 107 -7.11 -6.08 14.10
C LEU A 107 -7.90 -5.59 15.33
N ALA A 108 -9.12 -5.08 15.12
CA ALA A 108 -9.85 -4.29 16.11
C ALA A 108 -10.66 -5.11 17.12
N ASN A 109 -11.02 -6.35 16.80
CA ASN A 109 -11.91 -7.18 17.62
C ASN A 109 -11.49 -8.65 17.59
N ASN A 110 -10.22 -8.89 17.91
CA ASN A 110 -9.62 -10.23 17.92
C ASN A 110 -8.92 -10.52 19.25
N PRO A 111 -9.67 -10.85 20.32
CA PRO A 111 -9.11 -11.06 21.66
C PRO A 111 -8.17 -12.27 21.79
N HIS A 112 -8.16 -13.15 20.78
CA HIS A 112 -7.26 -14.31 20.78
C HIS A 112 -5.82 -13.90 20.45
N ASP A 113 -5.65 -13.05 19.44
CA ASP A 113 -4.33 -12.68 18.93
C ASP A 113 -3.85 -11.32 19.46
N GLN A 114 -4.79 -10.43 19.84
CA GLN A 114 -4.48 -9.06 20.23
C GLN A 114 -4.37 -8.83 21.74
N PRO A 115 -3.48 -7.93 22.18
CA PRO A 115 -2.64 -7.02 21.37
C PRO A 115 -1.26 -7.59 21.00
N GLN A 116 -0.97 -8.84 21.33
CA GLN A 116 0.37 -9.42 21.20
C GLN A 116 0.83 -9.50 19.74
N ASP A 117 -0.06 -9.89 18.81
CA ASP A 117 0.22 -9.96 17.38
C ASP A 117 0.59 -8.57 16.82
N ALA A 118 -0.24 -7.54 17.07
CA ALA A 118 0.03 -6.19 16.60
C ALA A 118 1.32 -5.62 17.22
N GLY A 119 1.53 -5.80 18.53
CA GLY A 119 2.75 -5.33 19.20
C GLY A 119 4.01 -5.95 18.61
N ALA A 120 4.02 -7.29 18.40
CA ALA A 120 5.19 -7.99 17.86
C ALA A 120 5.49 -7.68 16.39
N LEU A 121 4.47 -7.30 15.61
CA LEU A 121 4.61 -6.79 14.26
C LEU A 121 5.16 -5.36 14.26
N LEU A 122 4.54 -4.45 15.02
CA LEU A 122 4.99 -3.06 15.11
C LEU A 122 6.46 -2.97 15.58
N ASP A 123 6.87 -3.77 16.56
CA ASP A 123 8.27 -3.83 17.01
C ASP A 123 9.23 -4.27 15.88
N PHE A 124 8.80 -5.21 15.03
CA PHE A 124 9.59 -5.66 13.89
C PHE A 124 9.64 -4.59 12.80
N LEU A 125 8.49 -4.00 12.45
CA LEU A 125 8.36 -2.99 11.41
C LEU A 125 9.04 -1.67 11.79
N GLN A 126 9.19 -1.38 13.09
CA GLN A 126 9.98 -0.23 13.55
C GLN A 126 11.46 -0.29 13.11
N THR A 127 12.00 -1.49 12.85
CA THR A 127 13.37 -1.61 12.32
C THR A 127 13.52 -1.05 10.91
N GLU A 128 12.46 -1.13 10.09
CA GLU A 128 12.40 -0.49 8.77
C GLU A 128 12.39 1.03 8.90
N VAL A 129 11.49 1.55 9.75
CA VAL A 129 11.37 2.98 10.05
C VAL A 129 12.71 3.56 10.52
N ASP A 130 13.41 2.87 11.40
CA ASP A 130 14.71 3.31 11.92
C ASP A 130 15.78 3.38 10.83
N ALA A 131 15.77 2.43 9.88
CA ALA A 131 16.70 2.40 8.76
C ALA A 131 16.42 3.53 7.74
N VAL A 132 15.15 3.76 7.40
CA VAL A 132 14.73 4.87 6.53
C VAL A 132 15.11 6.21 7.17
N ASN A 133 14.80 6.39 8.45
CA ASN A 133 15.18 7.59 9.21
C ASN A 133 16.69 7.85 9.20
N ALA A 134 17.50 6.78 9.33
CA ALA A 134 18.95 6.89 9.25
C ALA A 134 19.41 7.39 7.88
N ALA A 135 18.84 6.89 6.78
CA ALA A 135 19.17 7.33 5.42
C ALA A 135 18.79 8.79 5.17
N VAL A 136 17.55 9.18 5.53
CA VAL A 136 17.08 10.57 5.43
C VAL A 136 17.99 11.52 6.21
N SER A 137 18.41 11.13 7.42
CA SER A 137 19.29 11.96 8.26
C SER A 137 20.68 12.22 7.64
N GLN A 138 21.09 11.38 6.68
CA GLN A 138 22.33 11.51 5.92
C GLN A 138 22.14 12.25 4.59
N GLY A 139 20.93 12.72 4.29
CA GLY A 139 20.58 13.41 3.04
C GLY A 139 20.47 12.48 1.82
N LYS A 140 20.43 11.16 2.05
CA LYS A 140 20.19 10.14 1.01
C LYS A 140 18.69 9.98 0.79
N ASP A 141 18.33 9.56 -0.42
CA ASP A 141 16.94 9.22 -0.71
C ASP A 141 16.57 7.90 0.01
N PRO A 142 15.40 7.79 0.65
CA PRO A 142 14.96 6.58 1.39
C PRO A 142 15.05 5.30 0.60
N SER A 143 14.86 5.39 -0.71
CA SER A 143 14.94 4.26 -1.61
C SER A 143 16.33 3.58 -1.61
N GLU A 144 17.40 4.31 -1.26
CA GLU A 144 18.73 3.73 -1.02
C GLU A 144 18.80 2.88 0.27
N ALA A 145 17.98 3.17 1.29
CA ALA A 145 17.88 2.36 2.49
C ALA A 145 17.27 1.00 2.16
N TYR A 146 16.17 1.01 1.40
CA TYR A 146 15.48 -0.19 0.92
C TYR A 146 16.37 -1.07 0.03
N ALA A 147 17.33 -0.48 -0.69
CA ALA A 147 18.30 -1.21 -1.51
C ALA A 147 19.26 -2.08 -0.68
N ASN A 148 19.55 -1.67 0.56
CA ASN A 148 20.56 -2.27 1.44
C ASN A 148 19.91 -3.03 2.60
N ALA A 149 18.63 -3.36 2.44
CA ALA A 149 17.69 -3.59 3.53
C ALA A 149 17.69 -5.01 4.07
N GLY A 150 18.83 -5.51 4.56
CA GLY A 150 18.85 -6.73 5.38
C GLY A 150 17.89 -6.74 6.59
N PHE A 151 17.15 -5.64 6.83
CA PHE A 151 16.04 -5.48 7.76
C PHE A 151 14.69 -6.05 7.28
N TRP A 152 14.44 -6.22 5.96
CA TRP A 152 13.17 -6.77 5.46
C TRP A 152 13.26 -8.28 5.17
N ASP A 153 12.44 -9.08 5.86
CA ASP A 153 12.49 -10.54 5.76
C ASP A 153 11.07 -11.15 5.72
N PRO A 154 10.58 -11.56 4.52
CA PRO A 154 9.24 -12.13 4.37
C PRO A 154 9.08 -13.44 5.14
N VAL A 155 10.16 -14.20 5.31
CA VAL A 155 10.11 -15.48 6.01
C VAL A 155 9.94 -15.24 7.51
N LYS A 156 10.59 -14.21 8.07
CA LYS A 156 10.35 -13.81 9.47
C LYS A 156 8.94 -13.26 9.67
N LEU A 157 8.44 -12.44 8.74
CA LEU A 157 7.06 -11.93 8.80
C LEU A 157 6.02 -13.05 8.73
N ASP A 158 6.20 -14.00 7.82
CA ASP A 158 5.34 -15.17 7.73
C ASP A 158 5.41 -16.02 9.00
N PHE A 159 6.63 -16.27 9.51
CA PHE A 159 6.80 -17.02 10.74
C PHE A 159 6.14 -16.35 11.96
N LYS A 160 6.16 -15.02 12.03
CA LYS A 160 5.49 -14.24 13.10
C LYS A 160 3.97 -14.33 13.02
N THR A 161 3.42 -14.55 11.84
CA THR A 161 1.97 -14.52 11.57
C THR A 161 1.38 -15.92 11.31
N LYS A 162 2.19 -16.98 11.36
CA LYS A 162 1.78 -18.36 10.99
C LYS A 162 0.77 -19.01 11.95
N ASP A 163 0.76 -18.61 13.22
CA ASP A 163 -0.04 -19.26 14.28
C ASP A 163 -1.42 -18.58 14.48
N ARG A 164 -1.83 -17.72 13.54
CA ARG A 164 -3.12 -17.04 13.55
C ARG A 164 -4.28 -18.00 13.36
N ARG A 165 -5.44 -17.64 13.90
CA ARG A 165 -6.67 -18.44 13.84
C ARG A 165 -7.19 -18.64 12.39
N PRO A 166 -7.98 -19.69 12.11
CA PRO A 166 -8.59 -19.89 10.80
C PRO A 166 -9.39 -18.66 10.32
N GLY A 167 -9.27 -18.32 9.03
CA GLY A 167 -9.87 -17.13 8.44
C GLY A 167 -9.09 -15.83 8.66
N PHE A 168 -8.00 -15.86 9.44
CA PHE A 168 -7.03 -14.77 9.59
C PHE A 168 -5.65 -15.24 9.08
N PRO A 169 -5.39 -15.13 7.76
CA PRO A 169 -4.18 -15.67 7.16
C PRO A 169 -2.90 -14.97 7.64
N GLY A 170 -1.78 -15.70 7.54
CA GLY A 170 -0.44 -15.15 7.72
C GLY A 170 0.01 -14.30 6.52
N TYR A 171 1.16 -13.67 6.66
CA TYR A 171 1.71 -12.70 5.71
C TYR A 171 1.74 -13.20 4.26
N LEU A 172 2.37 -14.35 3.98
CA LEU A 172 2.50 -14.83 2.60
C LEU A 172 1.15 -15.30 2.03
N ALA A 173 0.25 -15.76 2.89
CA ALA A 173 -1.09 -16.15 2.48
C ALA A 173 -1.95 -14.94 2.09
N LEU A 174 -1.85 -13.82 2.84
CA LEU A 174 -2.47 -12.55 2.45
C LEU A 174 -1.88 -12.03 1.12
N ALA A 175 -0.55 -11.96 1.02
CA ALA A 175 0.14 -11.52 -0.20
C ALA A 175 -0.24 -12.35 -1.43
N ALA A 176 -0.58 -13.63 -1.25
CA ALA A 176 -1.01 -14.49 -2.36
C ALA A 176 -2.37 -14.09 -2.96
N ILE A 177 -3.28 -13.49 -2.19
CA ILE A 177 -4.66 -13.14 -2.59
C ILE A 177 -4.94 -11.63 -2.56
N ASN A 178 -3.89 -10.82 -2.60
CA ASN A 178 -3.93 -9.37 -2.36
C ASN A 178 -4.37 -8.51 -3.56
N TRP A 179 -5.26 -8.99 -4.45
CA TRP A 179 -5.73 -8.14 -5.57
C TRP A 179 -6.54 -6.93 -5.11
N ASP A 180 -7.05 -6.93 -3.87
CA ASP A 180 -7.64 -5.75 -3.22
C ASP A 180 -6.72 -4.53 -3.19
N HIS A 181 -5.41 -4.67 -3.42
CA HIS A 181 -4.44 -3.57 -3.46
C HIS A 181 -4.27 -2.94 -4.86
N PHE A 182 -4.93 -3.48 -5.90
CA PHE A 182 -4.60 -3.14 -7.28
C PHE A 182 -5.78 -2.50 -8.05
N GLY A 183 -5.48 -1.45 -8.80
CA GLY A 183 -6.37 -0.84 -9.78
C GLY A 183 -7.80 -0.59 -9.26
N GLU A 184 -8.79 -1.12 -9.98
CA GLU A 184 -10.20 -0.98 -9.65
C GLU A 184 -10.62 -1.73 -8.37
N ASP A 185 -9.89 -2.79 -8.00
CA ASP A 185 -10.16 -3.52 -6.76
C ASP A 185 -9.82 -2.65 -5.55
N ALA A 186 -8.67 -1.97 -5.54
CA ALA A 186 -8.29 -1.01 -4.50
C ALA A 186 -9.31 0.12 -4.33
N ARG A 187 -9.76 0.70 -5.46
CA ARG A 187 -10.82 1.71 -5.45
C ARG A 187 -12.12 1.17 -4.85
N THR A 188 -12.46 -0.08 -5.17
CA THR A 188 -13.65 -0.75 -4.62
C THR A 188 -13.53 -0.93 -3.11
N VAL A 189 -12.37 -1.41 -2.63
CA VAL A 189 -12.14 -1.64 -1.20
C VAL A 189 -12.13 -0.35 -0.42
N TYR A 190 -11.43 0.69 -0.90
CA TYR A 190 -11.49 2.03 -0.31
C TYR A 190 -12.93 2.52 -0.20
N ASN A 191 -13.70 2.49 -1.30
CA ASN A 191 -15.07 3.00 -1.30
C ASN A 191 -15.95 2.29 -0.27
N VAL A 192 -15.80 0.97 -0.14
CA VAL A 192 -16.53 0.16 0.84
C VAL A 192 -16.14 0.54 2.26
N GLY A 193 -14.84 0.65 2.54
CA GLY A 193 -14.33 0.97 3.87
C GLY A 193 -14.65 2.39 4.30
N HIS A 194 -14.43 3.37 3.42
CA HIS A 194 -14.73 4.78 3.66
C HIS A 194 -16.24 5.00 3.88
N ALA A 195 -17.10 4.35 3.08
CA ALA A 195 -18.55 4.37 3.31
C ALA A 195 -18.94 3.76 4.67
N ALA A 196 -18.28 2.68 5.11
CA ALA A 196 -18.51 2.10 6.42
C ALA A 196 -18.08 3.06 7.55
N ALA A 197 -16.95 3.76 7.40
CA ALA A 197 -16.48 4.77 8.33
C ALA A 197 -17.46 5.97 8.43
N ILE A 198 -17.88 6.52 7.29
CA ILE A 198 -18.88 7.60 7.19
C ILE A 198 -20.18 7.21 7.86
N LYS A 199 -20.70 6.01 7.55
CA LYS A 199 -21.93 5.50 8.16
C LYS A 199 -21.79 5.36 9.67
N HIS A 200 -20.64 4.85 10.14
CA HIS A 200 -20.37 4.75 11.57
C HIS A 200 -20.38 6.14 12.22
N ALA A 201 -19.62 7.09 11.68
CA ALA A 201 -19.56 8.48 12.13
C ALA A 201 -20.95 9.15 12.21
N ALA A 202 -21.76 9.01 11.16
CA ALA A 202 -23.07 9.64 11.06
C ALA A 202 -24.09 9.05 12.06
N THR A 203 -24.01 7.76 12.36
CA THR A 203 -25.07 7.03 13.09
C THR A 203 -24.76 6.75 14.55
N THR A 204 -23.51 6.48 14.92
CA THR A 204 -23.14 6.09 16.31
C THR A 204 -22.66 7.28 17.14
N GLY A 205 -22.08 8.28 16.48
CA GLY A 205 -21.37 9.38 17.15
C GLY A 205 -19.98 9.00 17.68
N ASP A 206 -19.52 7.76 17.49
CA ASP A 206 -18.16 7.32 17.85
C ASP A 206 -17.17 7.73 16.75
N LEU A 207 -16.64 8.94 16.88
CA LEU A 207 -15.73 9.53 15.90
C LEU A 207 -14.38 8.82 15.84
N LEU A 208 -13.83 8.37 16.97
CA LEU A 208 -12.50 7.73 17.00
C LEU A 208 -12.54 6.36 16.30
N ARG A 209 -13.61 5.58 16.51
CA ARG A 209 -13.80 4.33 15.78
C ARG A 209 -14.06 4.55 14.30
N ALA A 210 -14.78 5.62 13.93
CA ALA A 210 -14.96 5.99 12.54
C ALA A 210 -13.62 6.34 11.87
N TYR A 211 -12.75 7.11 12.52
CA TYR A 211 -11.39 7.35 12.01
C TYR A 211 -10.56 6.06 11.93
N ALA A 212 -10.68 5.13 12.88
CA ALA A 212 -9.97 3.86 12.82
C ALA A 212 -10.43 2.99 11.62
N LEU A 213 -11.74 2.93 11.35
CA LEU A 213 -12.27 2.29 10.14
C LEU A 213 -11.74 2.98 8.89
N ASN A 214 -11.68 4.32 8.90
CA ASN A 214 -11.21 5.09 7.76
C ASN A 214 -9.72 4.87 7.48
N ALA A 215 -8.89 4.85 8.51
CA ALA A 215 -7.46 4.54 8.38
C ALA A 215 -7.23 3.16 7.75
N PHE A 216 -8.06 2.17 8.10
CA PHE A 216 -7.99 0.85 7.49
C PHE A 216 -8.40 0.88 6.00
N ALA A 217 -9.32 1.78 5.62
CA ALA A 217 -9.71 2.00 4.22
C ALA A 217 -8.65 2.79 3.43
N ASP A 218 -8.04 3.79 4.07
CA ASP A 218 -7.07 4.70 3.45
C ASP A 218 -5.79 3.97 3.01
N HIS A 219 -5.45 2.83 3.61
CA HIS A 219 -4.43 1.93 3.06
C HIS A 219 -4.64 1.67 1.56
N PHE A 220 -5.87 1.29 1.17
CA PHE A 220 -6.22 1.04 -0.24
C PHE A 220 -6.35 2.32 -1.07
N LEU A 221 -6.58 3.48 -0.42
CA LEU A 221 -6.48 4.78 -1.08
C LEU A 221 -5.03 5.11 -1.42
N GLU A 222 -4.11 4.88 -0.49
CA GLU A 222 -2.68 5.12 -0.64
C GLU A 222 -2.11 4.25 -1.77
N ASP A 223 -2.53 2.99 -1.87
CA ASP A 223 -2.22 2.10 -3.00
C ASP A 223 -2.68 2.68 -4.35
N CYS A 224 -3.79 3.41 -4.39
CA CYS A 224 -4.24 4.09 -5.61
C CYS A 224 -3.30 5.21 -6.06
N PHE A 225 -2.28 5.58 -5.28
CA PHE A 225 -1.21 6.51 -5.64
C PHE A 225 0.15 5.82 -5.84
N SER A 226 0.20 4.48 -5.94
CA SER A 226 1.41 3.72 -6.27
C SER A 226 1.36 3.18 -7.70
N ALA A 227 2.41 3.44 -8.49
CA ALA A 227 2.42 3.14 -9.93
C ALA A 227 2.21 1.65 -10.25
N GLY A 228 2.87 0.78 -9.48
CA GLY A 228 2.74 -0.67 -9.63
C GLY A 228 1.34 -1.17 -9.26
N HIS A 229 0.70 -0.56 -8.27
CA HIS A 229 -0.66 -0.89 -7.86
C HIS A 229 -1.71 -0.47 -8.91
N LEU A 230 -1.49 0.64 -9.63
CA LEU A 230 -2.41 1.12 -10.66
C LEU A 230 -2.50 0.22 -11.90
N ARG A 231 -1.36 -0.30 -12.37
CA ARG A 231 -1.26 -0.92 -13.70
C ARG A 231 -1.02 -2.42 -13.70
N THR A 232 -0.57 -3.01 -12.58
CA THR A 232 -0.26 -4.44 -12.54
C THR A 232 -1.54 -5.28 -12.69
N PRO A 233 -1.58 -6.23 -13.65
CA PRO A 233 -2.73 -7.10 -13.85
C PRO A 233 -2.77 -8.23 -12.82
N ARG A 234 -3.03 -7.88 -11.56
CA ARG A 234 -2.87 -8.79 -10.42
C ARG A 234 -3.76 -10.04 -10.51
N ARG A 235 -5.03 -9.88 -10.87
CA ARG A 235 -6.00 -10.98 -11.04
C ARG A 235 -5.56 -12.01 -12.09
N PRO A 236 -5.36 -11.66 -13.37
CA PRO A 236 -4.95 -12.65 -14.39
C PRO A 236 -3.51 -13.17 -14.17
N LEU A 237 -2.66 -12.44 -13.44
CA LEU A 237 -1.33 -12.90 -13.00
C LEU A 237 -1.34 -13.55 -11.61
N HIS A 238 -2.48 -14.08 -11.15
CA HIS A 238 -2.54 -14.97 -10.00
C HIS A 238 -2.57 -16.45 -10.40
N GLY A 239 -1.97 -17.33 -9.59
CA GLY A 239 -2.22 -18.78 -9.70
C GLY A 239 -1.24 -19.69 -8.97
N LEU A 240 -1.59 -20.98 -8.92
CA LEU A 240 -1.01 -22.04 -8.06
C LEU A 240 0.51 -22.31 -8.19
N ALA A 241 1.20 -21.71 -9.16
CA ALA A 241 2.60 -22.02 -9.47
C ALA A 241 3.60 -20.90 -9.10
N HIS A 242 3.16 -19.84 -8.40
CA HIS A 242 3.93 -18.64 -8.00
C HIS A 242 4.59 -17.83 -9.12
N ALA A 243 4.89 -18.42 -10.28
CA ALA A 243 5.53 -17.76 -11.41
C ALA A 243 4.65 -16.64 -11.99
N ARG A 244 3.33 -16.76 -11.86
CA ARG A 244 2.39 -15.70 -12.24
C ARG A 244 2.48 -14.53 -11.26
N ASP A 245 2.45 -14.80 -9.95
CA ASP A 245 2.56 -13.76 -8.93
C ASP A 245 3.94 -13.06 -8.99
N LEU A 246 5.01 -13.78 -9.33
CA LEU A 246 6.32 -13.18 -9.61
C LEU A 246 6.30 -12.29 -10.87
N CYS A 247 5.56 -12.67 -11.91
CA CYS A 247 5.37 -11.78 -13.07
C CYS A 247 4.65 -10.50 -12.66
N ALA A 248 3.58 -10.60 -11.86
CA ALA A 248 2.88 -9.43 -11.31
C ALA A 248 3.87 -8.55 -10.52
N LYS A 249 4.64 -9.16 -9.62
CA LYS A 249 5.68 -8.47 -8.84
C LYS A 249 6.70 -7.74 -9.72
N TYR A 250 7.17 -8.36 -10.81
CA TYR A 250 8.14 -7.70 -11.69
C TYR A 250 7.56 -6.47 -12.39
N MET A 251 6.32 -6.52 -12.85
CA MET A 251 5.69 -5.33 -13.43
C MET A 251 5.44 -4.26 -12.38
N HIS A 252 4.93 -4.68 -11.22
CA HIS A 252 4.73 -3.83 -10.06
C HIS A 252 6.00 -3.05 -9.70
N ASP A 253 7.11 -3.76 -9.45
CA ASP A 253 8.38 -3.15 -9.06
C ASP A 253 8.96 -2.25 -10.18
N GLU A 254 8.77 -2.62 -11.45
CA GLU A 254 9.22 -1.80 -12.59
C GLU A 254 8.47 -0.47 -12.65
N ASP A 255 7.14 -0.52 -12.53
CA ASP A 255 6.30 0.68 -12.59
C ASP A 255 6.54 1.57 -11.36
N CYS A 256 6.65 0.99 -10.15
CA CYS A 256 7.00 1.74 -8.94
C CYS A 256 8.35 2.45 -9.05
N ALA A 257 9.36 1.77 -9.61
CA ALA A 257 10.71 2.32 -9.69
C ALA A 257 10.91 3.30 -10.86
N LEU A 258 10.27 3.11 -12.01
CA LEU A 258 10.50 3.97 -13.18
C LEU A 258 9.46 5.08 -13.31
N GLY A 259 8.33 4.94 -12.60
CA GLY A 259 7.22 5.85 -12.61
C GLY A 259 6.37 5.75 -13.87
N ILE A 260 5.12 6.19 -13.76
CA ILE A 260 4.15 6.28 -14.86
C ILE A 260 3.46 7.63 -14.84
N ASP A 261 3.11 8.15 -16.02
CA ASP A 261 2.34 9.38 -16.12
C ASP A 261 0.86 9.09 -15.85
N VAL A 262 0.22 9.91 -15.03
CA VAL A 262 -1.19 9.75 -14.68
C VAL A 262 -1.92 11.08 -14.82
N GLN A 263 -3.24 11.02 -14.73
CA GLN A 263 -4.07 12.20 -14.60
C GLN A 263 -5.21 11.99 -13.60
N SER A 264 -5.69 13.06 -12.97
CA SER A 264 -6.91 13.04 -12.15
C SER A 264 -8.17 13.17 -13.02
N GLN A 265 -9.36 13.01 -12.43
CA GLN A 265 -10.62 13.25 -13.15
C GLN A 265 -10.75 14.71 -13.64
N GLU A 266 -10.19 15.66 -12.89
CA GLU A 266 -10.11 17.07 -13.28
C GLU A 266 -9.05 17.36 -14.37
N GLY A 267 -8.29 16.35 -14.80
CA GLY A 267 -7.31 16.46 -15.89
C GLY A 267 -5.93 17.00 -15.48
N GLN A 268 -5.65 17.12 -14.17
CA GLN A 268 -4.31 17.43 -13.68
C GLN A 268 -3.38 16.26 -13.98
N LYS A 269 -2.15 16.51 -14.44
CA LYS A 269 -1.18 15.46 -14.85
C LYS A 269 0.09 15.51 -14.02
N TRP A 270 0.61 14.35 -13.67
CA TRP A 270 1.89 14.19 -12.97
C TRP A 270 2.46 12.78 -13.19
N THR A 271 3.70 12.56 -12.75
CA THR A 271 4.30 11.23 -12.73
C THR A 271 4.19 10.65 -11.33
N VAL A 272 3.67 9.42 -11.23
CA VAL A 272 3.59 8.64 -10.01
C VAL A 272 4.75 7.67 -9.95
N PHE A 273 5.49 7.67 -8.85
CA PHE A 273 6.31 6.53 -8.42
C PHE A 273 5.60 5.84 -7.25
N GLY A 274 5.95 4.59 -6.99
CA GLY A 274 5.30 3.79 -5.97
C GLY A 274 6.24 3.37 -4.86
N ASP A 275 5.98 2.20 -4.32
CA ASP A 275 6.67 1.54 -3.22
C ASP A 275 8.17 1.82 -3.17
N LYS A 276 8.65 2.22 -1.99
CA LYS A 276 10.04 2.58 -1.68
C LYS A 276 10.49 3.91 -2.26
N ARG A 277 9.63 4.60 -3.00
CA ARG A 277 9.91 5.88 -3.68
C ARG A 277 9.00 7.00 -3.22
N LEU A 278 8.10 6.79 -2.25
CA LEU A 278 7.17 7.82 -1.78
C LEU A 278 7.93 9.10 -1.38
N LEU A 279 9.01 8.91 -0.61
CA LEU A 279 9.80 9.99 -0.03
C LEU A 279 10.95 10.47 -0.92
N ASP A 280 11.14 9.87 -2.09
CA ASP A 280 12.16 10.33 -3.04
C ASP A 280 11.81 11.70 -3.60
N LYS A 281 12.82 12.55 -3.79
CA LYS A 281 12.62 13.92 -4.27
C LYS A 281 11.85 14.00 -5.58
N ILE A 282 12.04 13.02 -6.47
CA ILE A 282 11.36 12.96 -7.77
C ILE A 282 9.85 12.68 -7.63
N ASN A 283 9.41 12.09 -6.52
CA ASN A 283 8.01 11.73 -6.26
C ASN A 283 7.26 12.78 -5.42
N HIS A 284 7.87 13.95 -5.18
CA HIS A 284 7.32 14.96 -4.27
C HIS A 284 5.90 15.43 -4.65
N ASP A 285 5.60 15.61 -5.95
CA ASP A 285 4.26 16.00 -6.38
C ASP A 285 3.22 14.93 -6.03
N ASN A 286 3.57 13.65 -6.22
CA ASN A 286 2.69 12.55 -5.83
C ASN A 286 2.48 12.48 -4.31
N LEU A 287 3.54 12.64 -3.52
CA LEU A 287 3.47 12.69 -2.05
C LEU A 287 2.46 13.76 -1.58
N VAL A 288 2.51 14.97 -2.15
CA VAL A 288 1.57 16.05 -1.81
C VAL A 288 0.13 15.66 -2.17
N ARG A 289 -0.07 15.00 -3.32
CA ARG A 289 -1.40 14.59 -3.79
C ARG A 289 -2.02 13.49 -2.93
N VAL A 290 -1.27 12.43 -2.63
CA VAL A 290 -1.77 11.36 -1.75
C VAL A 290 -2.04 11.90 -0.35
N SER A 291 -1.17 12.76 0.19
CA SER A 291 -1.39 13.40 1.50
C SER A 291 -2.67 14.22 1.53
N THR A 292 -2.98 14.92 0.44
CA THR A 292 -4.22 15.70 0.30
C THR A 292 -5.45 14.78 0.21
N ALA A 293 -5.34 13.64 -0.47
CA ALA A 293 -6.40 12.64 -0.57
C ALA A 293 -6.72 11.99 0.79
N VAL A 294 -5.70 11.56 1.54
CA VAL A 294 -5.87 11.00 2.90
C VAL A 294 -6.46 12.04 3.86
N GLN A 295 -6.01 13.30 3.81
CA GLN A 295 -6.62 14.38 4.59
C GLN A 295 -8.10 14.60 4.22
N THR A 296 -8.42 14.58 2.91
CA THR A 296 -9.79 14.74 2.42
C THR A 296 -10.70 13.62 2.92
N SER A 297 -10.20 12.37 2.87
CA SER A 297 -10.88 11.19 3.41
C SER A 297 -11.22 11.38 4.91
N ALA A 298 -10.25 11.76 5.74
CA ALA A 298 -10.50 12.00 7.17
C ALA A 298 -11.48 13.18 7.40
N ASP A 299 -11.39 14.25 6.61
CA ASP A 299 -12.32 15.40 6.72
C ASP A 299 -13.77 15.01 6.40
N GLU A 300 -13.99 14.11 5.44
CA GLU A 300 -15.33 13.58 5.10
C GLU A 300 -15.93 12.75 6.23
N VAL A 301 -15.12 11.99 6.98
CA VAL A 301 -15.55 11.30 8.20
C VAL A 301 -16.02 12.29 9.27
N TYR A 302 -15.25 13.36 9.51
CA TYR A 302 -15.66 14.41 10.45
C TYR A 302 -16.91 15.16 9.99
N GLN A 303 -17.04 15.44 8.70
CA GLN A 303 -18.23 16.04 8.11
C GLN A 303 -19.46 15.16 8.37
N ALA A 304 -19.36 13.86 8.14
CA ALA A 304 -20.44 12.92 8.40
C ALA A 304 -20.81 12.89 9.89
N TRP A 305 -19.81 12.85 10.78
CA TRP A 305 -20.02 12.86 12.23
C TRP A 305 -20.69 14.15 12.72
N SER A 306 -20.24 15.31 12.26
CA SER A 306 -20.74 16.61 12.72
C SER A 306 -22.14 16.93 12.19
N THR A 307 -22.42 16.54 10.94
CA THR A 307 -23.72 16.77 10.30
C THR A 307 -24.75 15.67 10.56
N LYS A 308 -24.31 14.52 11.11
CA LYS A 308 -25.12 13.30 11.27
C LYS A 308 -25.74 12.82 9.96
N LYS A 309 -24.98 12.94 8.86
CA LYS A 309 -25.42 12.57 7.51
C LYS A 309 -24.34 11.73 6.84
N GLU A 310 -24.78 10.68 6.16
CA GLU A 310 -23.91 9.90 5.27
C GLU A 310 -23.59 10.72 4.01
N ILE A 311 -22.40 10.50 3.47
CA ILE A 311 -21.95 10.99 2.16
C ILE A 311 -22.01 9.78 1.21
N PRO A 312 -22.75 9.84 0.10
CA PRO A 312 -22.77 8.76 -0.89
C PRO A 312 -21.39 8.53 -1.51
N ALA A 313 -21.05 7.28 -1.83
CA ALA A 313 -19.75 6.95 -2.43
C ALA A 313 -19.48 7.64 -3.78
N ALA A 314 -20.53 8.01 -4.50
CA ALA A 314 -20.42 8.79 -5.74
C ALA A 314 -19.95 10.24 -5.51
N ASP A 315 -20.05 10.74 -4.28
CA ASP A 315 -19.72 12.11 -3.89
C ASP A 315 -18.39 12.21 -3.10
N PHE A 316 -17.62 11.11 -2.98
CA PHE A 316 -16.33 11.10 -2.31
C PHE A 316 -15.31 11.95 -3.05
N LYS A 317 -14.87 13.04 -2.43
CA LYS A 317 -14.02 14.06 -3.05
C LYS A 317 -12.60 13.59 -3.35
N VAL A 318 -12.14 12.51 -2.72
CA VAL A 318 -10.81 11.96 -3.00
C VAL A 318 -10.63 11.61 -4.48
N TRP A 319 -11.71 11.23 -5.17
CA TRP A 319 -11.66 10.81 -6.57
C TRP A 319 -11.53 11.94 -7.59
N ASP A 320 -11.79 13.18 -7.18
CA ASP A 320 -11.57 14.36 -8.02
C ASP A 320 -10.07 14.56 -8.30
N GLN A 321 -9.24 14.27 -7.29
CA GLN A 321 -7.78 14.50 -7.30
C GLN A 321 -6.93 13.24 -7.47
N ALA A 322 -7.46 12.05 -7.16
CA ALA A 322 -6.73 10.80 -7.30
C ALA A 322 -6.47 10.40 -8.77
N PRO A 323 -5.37 9.68 -9.07
CA PRO A 323 -5.02 9.31 -10.43
C PRO A 323 -5.97 8.25 -10.98
N THR A 324 -6.46 8.43 -12.20
CA THR A 324 -7.38 7.47 -12.82
C THR A 324 -6.64 6.23 -13.34
N VAL A 325 -7.25 5.06 -13.20
CA VAL A 325 -6.68 3.79 -13.69
C VAL A 325 -6.57 3.82 -15.22
N GLU A 326 -7.52 4.48 -15.89
CA GLU A 326 -7.52 4.69 -17.33
C GLU A 326 -6.28 5.45 -17.80
N SER A 327 -5.84 6.46 -17.04
CA SER A 327 -4.66 7.25 -17.39
C SER A 327 -3.37 6.45 -17.20
N ALA A 328 -3.25 5.71 -16.09
CA ALA A 328 -2.13 4.81 -15.84
C ALA A 328 -1.97 3.78 -16.97
N ARG A 329 -3.09 3.27 -17.50
CA ARG A 329 -3.13 2.31 -18.62
C ARG A 329 -3.11 2.96 -20.01
N GLY A 330 -3.10 4.29 -20.08
CA GLY A 330 -3.10 5.07 -21.31
C GLY A 330 -1.76 5.06 -22.05
N PRO A 331 -1.58 5.96 -23.04
CA PRO A 331 -0.29 6.15 -23.70
C PRO A 331 0.80 6.58 -22.72
N GLN A 332 1.94 5.89 -22.75
CA GLN A 332 3.07 6.14 -21.86
C GLN A 332 4.37 6.16 -22.67
N THR A 333 5.42 6.80 -22.13
CA THR A 333 6.76 6.70 -22.72
C THR A 333 7.28 5.26 -22.60
N LEU A 334 7.08 4.65 -21.43
CA LEU A 334 7.46 3.26 -21.16
C LEU A 334 6.26 2.34 -21.37
N ALA A 335 6.45 1.33 -22.23
CA ALA A 335 5.49 0.26 -22.39
C ALA A 335 5.40 -0.55 -21.09
N PRO A 336 4.21 -0.97 -20.62
CA PRO A 336 4.10 -1.87 -19.47
C PRO A 336 4.77 -3.22 -19.76
N LEU A 337 5.21 -3.94 -18.73
CA LEU A 337 5.73 -5.31 -18.92
C LEU A 337 4.62 -6.26 -19.41
N PHE A 338 3.40 -6.07 -18.92
CA PHE A 338 2.21 -6.79 -19.36
C PHE A 338 1.09 -5.83 -19.72
N THR A 339 0.45 -6.08 -20.86
CA THR A 339 -0.84 -5.47 -21.20
C THR A 339 -1.93 -6.50 -21.00
N PHE A 340 -3.10 -6.05 -20.58
CA PHE A 340 -4.27 -6.88 -20.38
C PHE A 340 -5.49 -6.06 -20.79
N PRO A 341 -6.50 -6.66 -21.44
CA PRO A 341 -7.82 -6.05 -21.48
C PRO A 341 -8.44 -6.14 -20.07
N ALA A 342 -9.63 -5.59 -19.87
CA ALA A 342 -10.38 -5.71 -18.62
C ALA A 342 -10.78 -7.16 -18.22
N SER A 343 -10.25 -8.19 -18.91
CA SER A 343 -10.47 -9.61 -18.62
C SER A 343 -9.59 -10.08 -17.46
N SER A 344 -10.13 -10.97 -16.62
CA SER A 344 -9.40 -11.63 -15.54
C SER A 344 -8.63 -12.88 -15.98
N GLU A 345 -8.59 -13.17 -17.29
CA GLU A 345 -7.97 -14.40 -17.82
C GLU A 345 -6.51 -14.19 -18.27
N LEU A 346 -5.63 -15.12 -17.89
CA LEU A 346 -4.22 -15.09 -18.30
C LEU A 346 -4.06 -15.12 -19.83
N ALA A 347 -4.95 -15.81 -20.55
CA ALA A 347 -4.88 -15.96 -22.01
C ALA A 347 -4.97 -14.61 -22.75
N ASP A 348 -5.51 -13.59 -22.10
CA ASP A 348 -5.65 -12.25 -22.66
C ASP A 348 -4.47 -11.34 -22.33
N VAL A 349 -3.62 -11.73 -21.37
CA VAL A 349 -2.42 -10.99 -21.00
C VAL A 349 -1.35 -11.16 -22.08
N LYS A 350 -0.84 -10.05 -22.58
CA LYS A 350 0.32 -10.02 -23.50
C LYS A 350 1.53 -9.49 -22.75
N ARG A 351 2.70 -10.09 -22.99
CA ARG A 351 3.98 -9.64 -22.43
C ARG A 351 4.73 -8.80 -23.46
N ARG A 352 5.33 -7.68 -23.03
CA ARG A 352 6.24 -6.84 -23.85
C ARG A 352 7.29 -7.70 -24.54
N SER A 353 7.40 -7.62 -25.87
CA SER A 353 8.17 -8.55 -26.72
C SER A 353 9.65 -8.60 -26.35
N THR A 354 10.20 -7.50 -25.85
CA THR A 354 11.53 -7.43 -25.26
C THR A 354 11.48 -7.15 -23.76
N LEU A 355 12.38 -7.78 -23.02
CA LEU A 355 12.62 -7.47 -21.61
C LEU A 355 13.71 -6.41 -21.43
N LYS A 356 14.38 -6.00 -22.51
CA LYS A 356 15.55 -5.12 -22.47
C LYS A 356 15.28 -3.66 -22.80
N ASN A 357 14.30 -3.40 -23.68
CA ASN A 357 13.96 -2.07 -24.16
C ASN A 357 12.55 -1.73 -23.68
N ARG A 358 12.46 -0.90 -22.65
CA ARG A 358 11.19 -0.53 -22.01
C ARG A 358 10.34 0.42 -22.84
N ARG A 359 10.88 0.97 -23.94
CA ARG A 359 10.16 1.82 -24.89
C ARG A 359 9.53 1.02 -26.05
N GLU A 360 9.75 -0.29 -26.13
CA GLU A 360 9.16 -1.11 -27.17
C GLU A 360 7.68 -1.44 -26.88
N TRP A 361 6.77 -0.84 -27.66
CA TRP A 361 5.32 -1.09 -27.63
C TRP A 361 4.92 -2.27 -28.53
N LYS A 362 5.65 -3.37 -28.43
CA LYS A 362 5.34 -4.63 -29.11
C LYS A 362 5.07 -5.68 -28.05
N PHE A 363 4.03 -6.50 -28.25
CA PHE A 363 3.57 -7.45 -27.24
C PHE A 363 3.26 -8.82 -27.85
N ASP A 364 3.67 -9.88 -27.16
CA ASP A 364 3.44 -11.27 -27.57
C ASP A 364 2.32 -11.90 -26.74
N LYS A 365 1.43 -12.64 -27.40
CA LYS A 365 0.46 -13.54 -26.74
C LYS A 365 1.07 -14.90 -26.38
N ASN A 366 2.06 -15.34 -27.13
CA ASN A 366 2.71 -16.64 -26.94
C ASN A 366 3.94 -16.47 -26.04
N TRP A 367 3.73 -16.48 -24.74
CA TRP A 367 4.79 -16.39 -23.73
C TRP A 367 4.50 -17.37 -22.59
N LEU A 368 5.54 -17.70 -21.82
CA LEU A 368 5.43 -18.57 -20.66
C LEU A 368 5.89 -17.81 -19.42
N THR A 369 5.12 -17.92 -18.33
CA THR A 369 5.38 -17.22 -17.06
C THR A 369 6.73 -17.61 -16.49
N ALA A 370 7.01 -18.92 -16.36
CA ALA A 370 8.29 -19.42 -15.86
C ALA A 370 9.50 -18.98 -16.70
N VAL A 371 9.36 -18.95 -18.03
CA VAL A 371 10.42 -18.46 -18.93
C VAL A 371 10.65 -16.96 -18.76
N THR A 372 9.57 -16.18 -18.57
CA THR A 372 9.66 -14.74 -18.33
C THR A 372 10.38 -14.44 -17.02
N VAL A 373 9.97 -15.12 -15.93
CA VAL A 373 10.63 -15.03 -14.63
C VAL A 373 12.12 -15.37 -14.73
N ALA A 374 12.46 -16.50 -15.36
CA ALA A 374 13.85 -16.92 -15.51
C ALA A 374 14.69 -15.91 -16.31
N LYS A 375 14.14 -15.34 -17.38
CA LYS A 375 14.82 -14.31 -18.18
C LYS A 375 15.02 -13.01 -17.42
N ILE A 376 14.02 -12.55 -16.67
CA ILE A 376 14.13 -11.34 -15.84
C ILE A 376 15.19 -11.56 -14.76
N ALA A 377 15.12 -12.67 -14.02
CA ALA A 377 16.08 -13.01 -12.98
C ALA A 377 17.53 -13.09 -13.50
N ALA A 378 17.73 -13.61 -14.71
CA ALA A 378 19.05 -13.69 -15.34
C ALA A 378 19.56 -12.36 -15.91
N SER A 379 18.68 -11.38 -16.17
CA SER A 379 19.03 -10.13 -16.85
C SER A 379 19.78 -9.12 -15.97
N GLY A 380 19.49 -9.11 -14.66
CA GLY A 380 19.95 -8.07 -13.74
C GLY A 380 19.22 -6.72 -13.88
N TYR A 381 18.33 -6.52 -14.86
CA TYR A 381 17.66 -5.23 -15.10
C TYR A 381 16.59 -4.85 -14.09
N TRP A 382 16.13 -5.82 -13.28
CA TRP A 382 15.19 -5.63 -12.18
C TRP A 382 15.87 -5.56 -10.80
N LYS A 383 17.20 -5.46 -10.77
CA LYS A 383 17.91 -5.18 -9.52
C LYS A 383 17.68 -3.73 -9.11
N TYR A 384 17.56 -3.51 -7.81
CA TYR A 384 17.46 -2.17 -7.25
C TYR A 384 18.86 -1.54 -7.09
N PRO A 385 19.05 -0.23 -7.35
CA PRO A 385 18.08 0.69 -7.96
C PRO A 385 17.82 0.33 -9.43
N MET A 386 16.55 0.29 -9.82
CA MET A 386 16.17 -0.07 -11.19
C MET A 386 16.54 1.06 -12.16
N SER A 387 17.20 0.74 -13.27
CA SER A 387 17.62 1.72 -14.29
C SER A 387 16.73 1.64 -15.54
N MET A 388 16.57 2.77 -16.24
CA MET A 388 15.61 2.97 -17.34
C MET A 388 15.82 2.03 -18.54
N ASP A 389 17.04 1.86 -19.02
CA ASP A 389 17.49 0.88 -20.02
C ASP A 389 19.04 0.87 -19.94
N PRO A 390 19.75 -0.22 -20.28
CA PRO A 390 21.20 -0.18 -20.47
C PRO A 390 21.64 0.67 -21.67
#